data_AF-A0A843JWE1-F1
#
_entry.id   AF-A0A843JWE1-F1
#
_cell.length_a   1.000
_cell.length_b   1.000
_cell.length_c   1.000
_cell.angle_alpha   90.00
_cell.angle_beta   90.00
_cell.angle_gamma   90.00
#
_symmetry.space_group_name_H-M   'P 1'
#
loop_
_entity.id
_entity.type
_entity.pdbx_description
1 polymer ?
#
loop_
_entity_poly.entity_id
_entity_poly.type
_entity_poly.pdbx_seq_one_letter_code
_entity_poly.pdbx_strand_id
1 'polypeptide(L)'
;MRKCGIFIDSSDNIILNNNLYKNRYGIYIEEGATNNTIHSNDFLENRVAANDTVGNRWSMEMKEEGLMGLLKGAKIIGNHYSDYDEPGEGCNDTNSDGFCDEPRTIGNGPGIDEHPLVAPIIAGQKESSYTY
;
A
#
# COMPACT_ATOMS: atom_id res chain seq x y z
N MET A 1 10.66 -6.37 -21.94
CA MET A 1 10.56 -5.43 -20.80
C MET A 1 9.11 -5.36 -20.34
N ARG A 2 8.87 -5.62 -19.06
CA ARG A 2 7.59 -5.33 -18.40
C ARG A 2 7.53 -3.81 -18.24
N LYS A 3 6.44 -3.16 -18.67
CA LYS A 3 6.27 -1.70 -18.52
C LYS A 3 5.69 -1.44 -17.13
N CYS A 4 6.54 -1.13 -16.17
CA CYS A 4 6.14 -0.83 -14.79
C CYS A 4 6.60 0.55 -14.37
N GLY A 5 5.93 1.15 -13.37
CA GLY A 5 6.40 2.36 -12.73
C GLY A 5 7.65 2.08 -11.90
N ILE A 6 7.57 1.08 -11.01
CA ILE A 6 8.70 0.58 -10.21
C ILE A 6 8.89 -0.92 -10.47
N PHE A 7 10.15 -1.31 -10.65
CA PHE A 7 10.58 -2.70 -10.71
C PHE A 7 11.42 -3.04 -9.47
N ILE A 8 11.02 -4.05 -8.71
CA ILE A 8 11.71 -4.48 -7.48
C ILE A 8 12.39 -5.82 -7.76
N ASP A 9 13.73 -5.83 -7.69
CA ASP A 9 14.58 -7.00 -7.98
C ASP A 9 15.54 -7.29 -6.81
N SER A 10 15.13 -6.91 -5.61
CA SER A 10 15.89 -7.08 -4.37
C SER A 10 14.97 -7.27 -3.18
N SER A 11 15.52 -7.86 -2.11
CA SER A 11 14.81 -8.09 -0.85
C SER A 11 15.05 -6.99 0.18
N ASP A 12 14.23 -6.95 1.22
CA ASP A 12 14.43 -6.13 2.43
C ASP A 12 14.37 -4.60 2.20
N ASN A 13 13.58 -4.14 1.23
CA ASN A 13 13.42 -2.71 0.94
C ASN A 13 12.11 -2.15 1.48
N ILE A 14 12.05 -0.81 1.60
CA ILE A 14 10.83 -0.08 1.94
C ILE A 14 10.47 0.84 0.76
N ILE A 15 9.24 0.71 0.24
CA ILE A 15 8.73 1.49 -0.88
C ILE A 15 7.46 2.21 -0.43
N LEU A 16 7.56 3.53 -0.27
CA LEU A 16 6.47 4.34 0.25
C LEU A 16 6.42 5.73 -0.37
N ASN A 17 5.26 6.39 -0.28
CA ASN A 17 5.02 7.77 -0.70
C ASN A 17 5.17 8.04 -2.22
N ASN A 18 4.97 7.04 -3.07
CA ASN A 18 5.02 7.19 -4.52
C ASN A 18 3.64 7.42 -5.14
N ASN A 19 3.58 8.18 -6.23
CA ASN A 19 2.41 8.27 -7.11
C ASN A 19 2.69 7.46 -8.37
N LEU A 20 2.04 6.31 -8.54
CA LEU A 20 2.24 5.41 -9.66
C LEU A 20 1.10 5.59 -10.64
N TYR A 21 1.33 6.36 -11.71
CA TYR A 21 0.28 6.83 -12.61
C TYR A 21 0.38 6.25 -14.02
N LYS A 22 -0.73 5.69 -14.54
CA LYS A 22 -0.88 5.26 -15.95
C LYS A 22 0.19 4.28 -16.46
N ASN A 23 0.63 3.36 -15.60
CA ASN A 23 1.54 2.29 -15.99
C ASN A 23 0.77 1.02 -16.38
N ARG A 24 1.43 0.11 -17.12
CA ARG A 24 0.86 -1.23 -17.31
C ARG A 24 0.85 -2.01 -15.99
N TYR A 25 1.92 -1.88 -15.19
CA TYR A 25 1.98 -2.31 -13.79
C TYR A 25 2.41 -1.10 -12.95
N GLY A 26 1.75 -0.78 -11.86
CA GLY A 26 2.27 0.23 -10.92
C GLY A 26 3.61 -0.24 -10.34
N ILE A 27 3.58 -1.34 -9.61
CA ILE A 27 4.78 -2.06 -9.14
C ILE A 27 4.82 -3.45 -9.75
N TYR A 28 6.01 -3.86 -10.21
CA TYR A 28 6.28 -5.24 -10.56
C TYR A 28 7.41 -5.78 -9.67
N ILE A 29 7.12 -6.85 -8.94
CA ILE A 29 8.10 -7.55 -8.09
C ILE A 29 8.64 -8.76 -8.85
N GLU A 30 9.95 -8.85 -8.98
CA GLU A 30 10.63 -10.01 -9.58
C GLU A 30 10.57 -11.22 -8.66
N GLU A 31 10.63 -12.41 -9.26
CA GLU A 31 10.71 -13.65 -8.51
C GLU A 31 11.96 -13.65 -7.62
N GLY A 32 11.78 -13.89 -6.32
CA GLY A 32 12.86 -13.89 -5.33
C GLY A 32 13.05 -12.56 -4.58
N ALA A 33 12.42 -11.45 -5.00
CA ALA A 33 12.43 -10.19 -4.27
C ALA A 33 11.44 -10.22 -3.09
N THR A 34 11.90 -10.66 -1.93
CA THR A 34 11.10 -10.95 -0.74
C THR A 34 11.31 -9.94 0.39
N ASN A 35 10.46 -9.99 1.41
CA ASN A 35 10.59 -9.18 2.63
C ASN A 35 10.61 -7.66 2.39
N ASN A 36 10.09 -7.19 1.25
CA ASN A 36 9.87 -5.77 1.03
C ASN A 36 8.60 -5.32 1.75
N THR A 37 8.59 -4.06 2.19
CA THR A 37 7.41 -3.40 2.77
C THR A 37 6.97 -2.27 1.85
N ILE A 38 5.74 -2.35 1.35
CA ILE A 38 5.16 -1.41 0.39
C ILE A 38 3.92 -0.79 1.04
N HIS A 39 3.95 0.49 1.38
CA HIS A 39 2.79 1.16 1.98
C HIS A 39 2.79 2.65 1.60
N SER A 40 1.68 3.34 1.82
CA SER A 40 1.55 4.78 1.55
C SER A 40 1.82 5.19 0.09
N ASN A 41 1.54 4.32 -0.88
CA ASN A 41 1.63 4.66 -2.30
C ASN A 41 0.23 4.85 -2.89
N ASP A 42 0.15 5.67 -3.93
CA ASP A 42 -1.06 5.91 -4.70
C ASP A 42 -0.97 5.21 -6.07
N PHE A 43 -1.77 4.17 -6.28
CA PHE A 43 -1.84 3.40 -7.52
C PHE A 43 -2.97 3.93 -8.41
N LEU A 44 -2.64 4.87 -9.30
CA LEU A 44 -3.60 5.68 -10.04
C LEU A 44 -3.66 5.27 -11.52
N GLU A 45 -4.83 4.84 -11.98
CA GLU A 45 -5.11 4.51 -13.40
C GLU A 45 -4.08 3.52 -14.02
N ASN A 46 -3.51 2.62 -13.23
CA ASN A 46 -2.64 1.56 -13.76
C ASN A 46 -3.50 0.43 -14.32
N ARG A 47 -3.05 -0.22 -15.40
CA ARG A 47 -3.77 -1.41 -15.93
C ARG A 47 -3.77 -2.57 -14.92
N VAL A 48 -2.69 -2.69 -14.17
CA VAL A 48 -2.55 -3.59 -13.03
C VAL A 48 -1.89 -2.78 -11.93
N ALA A 49 -2.50 -2.67 -10.75
CA ALA A 49 -1.92 -1.93 -9.64
C ALA A 49 -0.53 -2.49 -9.29
N ALA A 50 -0.45 -3.79 -8.99
CA ALA A 50 0.81 -4.44 -8.70
C ALA A 50 0.82 -5.93 -9.04
N ASN A 51 2.04 -6.47 -9.21
CA ASN A 51 2.30 -7.90 -9.31
C ASN A 51 3.25 -8.33 -8.20
N ASP A 52 2.76 -9.19 -7.31
CA ASP A 52 3.54 -9.81 -6.25
C ASP A 52 3.18 -11.30 -6.15
N THR A 53 4.08 -12.16 -6.58
CA THR A 53 3.90 -13.62 -6.54
C THR A 53 4.65 -14.29 -5.39
N VAL A 54 5.36 -13.52 -4.55
CA VAL A 54 6.30 -14.04 -3.55
C VAL A 54 5.93 -13.63 -2.12
N GLY A 55 4.99 -12.71 -1.93
CA GLY A 55 4.39 -12.39 -0.64
C GLY A 55 5.19 -11.35 0.13
N ASN A 56 5.22 -10.13 -0.41
CA ASN A 56 5.72 -8.96 0.29
C ASN A 56 4.62 -8.35 1.16
N ARG A 57 4.99 -7.41 2.04
CA ARG A 57 4.04 -6.72 2.92
C ARG A 57 3.48 -5.50 2.20
N TRP A 58 2.16 -5.38 2.12
CA TRP A 58 1.48 -4.26 1.45
C TRP A 58 0.77 -3.30 2.41
N SER A 59 0.88 -3.54 3.71
CA SER A 59 0.49 -2.60 4.75
C SER A 59 1.55 -2.62 5.85
N MET A 60 1.54 -1.58 6.68
CA MET A 60 2.44 -1.45 7.81
C MET A 60 1.66 -1.04 9.06
N GLU A 61 1.99 -1.69 10.17
CA GLU A 61 1.63 -1.25 11.51
C GLU A 61 2.84 -0.52 12.12
N MET A 62 2.75 0.80 12.24
CA MET A 62 3.73 1.62 12.95
C MET A 62 3.38 1.68 14.43
N LYS A 63 4.25 1.14 15.27
CA LYS A 63 4.15 1.34 16.73
C LYS A 63 4.95 2.59 17.08
N GLU A 64 4.27 3.66 17.49
CA GLU A 64 4.97 4.76 18.15
C GLU A 64 5.66 4.20 19.39
N GLU A 65 6.89 4.64 19.68
CA GLU A 65 7.62 4.21 20.87
C GLU A 65 7.31 5.11 22.08
N GLY A 66 7.63 4.61 23.27
CA GLY A 66 7.49 5.38 24.51
C GLY A 66 6.04 5.64 24.92
N LEU A 67 5.84 6.70 25.72
CA LEU A 67 4.53 6.99 26.33
C LEU A 67 3.44 7.28 25.29
N MET A 68 3.79 7.82 24.12
CA MET A 68 2.82 8.04 23.04
C MET A 68 2.36 6.75 22.38
N GLY A 69 3.25 5.79 22.17
CA GLY A 69 2.90 4.43 21.76
C GLY A 69 1.91 3.74 22.69
N LEU A 70 2.12 3.89 24.01
CA LEU A 70 1.24 3.33 25.02
C LEU A 70 -0.16 3.97 25.02
N LEU A 71 -0.28 5.23 24.61
CA LEU A 71 -1.53 5.99 24.67
C LEU A 71 -2.32 6.00 23.36
N LYS A 72 -1.63 5.98 22.20
CA LYS A 72 -2.27 6.08 20.88
C LYS A 72 -2.50 4.73 20.20
N GLY A 73 -1.82 3.68 20.64
CA GLY A 73 -1.82 2.40 19.93
C GLY A 73 -1.05 2.47 18.62
N ALA A 74 -1.12 1.40 17.83
CA ALA A 74 -0.39 1.33 16.58
C ALA A 74 -1.10 2.11 15.46
N LYS A 75 -0.32 2.85 14.68
CA LYS A 75 -0.78 3.55 13.48
C LYS A 75 -0.70 2.59 12.30
N ILE A 76 -1.85 2.23 11.77
CA ILE A 76 -1.98 1.37 10.59
C ILE A 76 -1.92 2.23 9.33
N ILE A 77 -1.19 1.75 8.31
CA ILE A 77 -1.06 2.45 7.02
C ILE A 77 -0.97 1.42 5.89
N GLY A 78 -1.85 1.51 4.89
CA GLY A 78 -1.77 0.73 3.64
C GLY A 78 -1.53 1.62 2.41
N ASN A 79 -1.91 1.14 1.23
CA ASN A 79 -1.83 1.89 -0.02
C ASN A 79 -3.23 2.28 -0.54
N HIS A 80 -3.28 3.27 -1.42
CA HIS A 80 -4.48 3.65 -2.17
C HIS A 80 -4.44 3.05 -3.57
N TYR A 81 -5.60 2.64 -4.09
CA TYR A 81 -5.73 2.10 -5.42
C TYR A 81 -7.00 2.61 -6.10
N SER A 82 -6.88 3.20 -7.28
CA SER A 82 -8.03 3.79 -8.00
C SER A 82 -8.98 2.77 -8.66
N ASP A 83 -8.78 1.48 -8.40
CA ASP A 83 -9.64 0.36 -8.83
C ASP A 83 -10.11 -0.48 -7.63
N TYR A 84 -9.93 0.05 -6.41
CA TYR A 84 -10.44 -0.49 -5.15
C TYR A 84 -10.52 0.65 -4.11
N ASP A 85 -11.28 1.69 -4.42
CA ASP A 85 -11.54 2.81 -3.50
C ASP A 85 -13.04 3.15 -3.41
N GLU A 86 -13.88 2.42 -4.13
CA GLU A 86 -15.34 2.55 -4.08
C GLU A 86 -16.05 1.25 -3.64
N PRO A 87 -17.25 1.32 -3.04
CA PRO A 87 -18.06 0.15 -2.69
C PRO A 87 -18.33 -0.80 -3.86
N GLY A 88 -18.47 -0.24 -5.07
CA GLY A 88 -18.69 -1.02 -6.30
C GLY A 88 -17.48 -1.87 -6.70
N GLU A 89 -16.30 -1.57 -6.17
CA GLU A 89 -15.04 -2.25 -6.43
C GLU A 89 -14.64 -3.22 -5.31
N GLY A 90 -15.39 -3.22 -4.21
CA GLY A 90 -15.15 -4.04 -3.02
C GLY A 90 -14.64 -3.25 -1.81
N CYS A 91 -14.38 -1.95 -1.94
CA CYS A 91 -13.96 -1.11 -0.83
C CYS A 91 -15.15 -0.46 -0.13
N ASN A 92 -15.57 -1.02 1.01
CA ASN A 92 -16.53 -0.36 1.90
C ASN A 92 -15.77 0.31 3.04
N ASP A 93 -16.19 1.51 3.45
CA ASP A 93 -15.71 2.20 4.65
C ASP A 93 -16.90 2.44 5.58
N THR A 94 -17.37 1.36 6.20
CA THR A 94 -18.62 1.37 6.99
C THR A 94 -18.46 2.18 8.27
N ASN A 95 -17.23 2.27 8.79
CA ASN A 95 -16.92 2.97 10.03
C ASN A 95 -16.41 4.41 9.81
N SER A 96 -16.17 4.82 8.55
CA SER A 96 -15.67 6.13 8.13
C SER A 96 -14.29 6.48 8.69
N ASP A 97 -13.39 5.50 8.80
CA ASP A 97 -12.01 5.68 9.28
C ASP A 97 -11.00 5.97 8.16
N GLY A 98 -11.45 5.94 6.89
CA GLY A 98 -10.62 6.20 5.72
C GLY A 98 -9.91 4.97 5.16
N PHE A 99 -10.20 3.78 5.68
CA PHE A 99 -9.73 2.50 5.16
C PHE A 99 -10.88 1.66 4.62
N CYS A 100 -10.58 0.80 3.66
CA CYS A 100 -11.51 -0.25 3.26
C CYS A 100 -11.60 -1.28 4.40
N ASP A 101 -12.82 -1.67 4.77
CA ASP A 101 -13.11 -2.71 5.76
C ASP A 101 -12.53 -4.08 5.34
N GLU A 102 -12.49 -4.33 4.02
CA GLU A 102 -12.01 -5.59 3.44
C GLU A 102 -10.60 -5.44 2.84
N PRO A 103 -9.72 -6.45 3.03
CA PRO A 103 -8.36 -6.42 2.54
C PRO A 103 -8.30 -6.55 1.02
N ARG A 104 -7.24 -6.03 0.41
CA ARG A 104 -6.99 -6.14 -1.03
C ARG A 104 -5.91 -7.17 -1.34
N THR A 105 -6.25 -8.16 -2.16
CA THR A 105 -5.26 -9.09 -2.73
C THR A 105 -4.45 -8.44 -3.86
N ILE A 106 -3.15 -8.76 -3.93
CA ILE A 106 -2.22 -8.16 -4.87
C ILE A 106 -1.91 -9.11 -6.04
N GLY A 107 -2.48 -8.78 -7.20
CA GLY A 107 -2.34 -9.61 -8.39
C GLY A 107 -2.94 -11.00 -8.17
N ASN A 108 -2.22 -12.04 -8.57
CA ASN A 108 -2.63 -13.44 -8.39
C ASN A 108 -1.77 -14.18 -7.34
N GLY A 109 -0.98 -13.47 -6.55
CA GLY A 109 -0.07 -14.06 -5.57
C GLY A 109 -0.53 -13.86 -4.13
N PRO A 110 0.34 -14.19 -3.16
CA PRO A 110 -0.01 -14.18 -1.74
C PRO A 110 0.09 -12.79 -1.07
N GLY A 111 0.48 -11.74 -1.81
CA GLY A 111 0.54 -10.38 -1.26
C GLY A 111 -0.86 -9.85 -0.95
N ILE A 112 -1.03 -9.28 0.24
CA ILE A 112 -2.30 -8.71 0.71
C ILE A 112 -2.02 -7.36 1.36
N ASP A 113 -2.77 -6.34 0.97
CA ASP A 113 -2.88 -5.07 1.67
C ASP A 113 -4.07 -5.17 2.63
N GLU A 114 -3.77 -5.33 3.93
CA GLU A 114 -4.78 -5.51 4.97
C GLU A 114 -5.58 -4.23 5.25
N HIS A 115 -5.08 -3.07 4.82
CA HIS A 115 -5.67 -1.77 5.15
C HIS A 115 -5.62 -0.81 3.95
N PRO A 116 -6.30 -1.14 2.83
CA PRO A 116 -6.33 -0.26 1.66
C PRO A 116 -7.02 1.05 2.01
N LEU A 117 -6.60 2.15 1.38
CA LEU A 117 -7.16 3.47 1.61
C LEU A 117 -8.31 3.75 0.64
N VAL A 118 -9.35 4.44 1.12
CA VAL A 118 -10.53 4.83 0.31
C VAL A 118 -10.30 6.07 -0.57
N ALA A 119 -9.13 6.70 -0.45
CA ALA A 119 -8.78 7.89 -1.21
C ALA A 119 -7.25 8.06 -1.34
N PRO A 120 -6.76 8.79 -2.37
CA PRO A 120 -5.36 9.10 -2.52
C PRO A 120 -4.78 9.86 -1.33
N ILE A 121 -3.52 9.60 -1.03
CA ILE A 121 -2.80 10.23 0.08
C ILE A 121 -2.45 11.67 -0.30
N ILE A 122 -3.07 12.63 0.39
CA ILE A 122 -2.80 14.05 0.19
C ILE A 122 -1.39 14.37 0.68
N ALA A 123 -0.67 15.24 -0.03
CA ALA A 123 0.74 15.58 0.27
C ALA A 123 0.99 15.97 1.75
N GLY A 124 0.04 16.59 2.45
CA GLY A 124 0.16 16.94 3.87
C GLY A 124 0.08 15.75 4.85
N GLN A 125 -0.48 14.61 4.43
CA GLN A 125 -0.46 13.36 5.22
C GLN A 125 0.83 12.56 5.03
N LYS A 126 1.57 12.77 3.91
CA LYS A 126 2.87 12.12 3.65
C LYS A 126 3.98 12.62 4.58
N GLU A 127 3.87 13.84 5.11
CA GLU A 127 4.86 14.44 6.02
C GLU A 127 4.56 14.23 7.51
N SER A 128 3.29 14.06 7.89
CA SER A 128 2.87 13.86 9.30
C SER A 128 3.08 12.43 9.84
N SER A 129 3.63 11.54 9.02
CA SER A 129 4.12 10.21 9.43
C SER A 129 5.55 10.23 10.01
N TYR A 130 6.18 11.40 10.14
CA TYR A 130 7.58 11.54 10.60
C TYR A 130 7.75 12.56 11.73
N THR A 131 7.09 12.38 12.87
CA THR A 131 7.64 12.89 14.13
C THR A 131 8.34 11.74 14.84
N TYR A 132 9.68 11.74 14.72
CA TYR A 132 10.58 10.88 15.48
C TYR A 132 10.58 11.24 16.97
#